data_AF-A0A815TQD7-F1
#
_entry.id   AF-A0A815TQD7-F1
#
_cell.length_a   1.000
_cell.length_b   1.000
_cell.length_c   1.000
_cell.angle_alpha   90.00
_cell.angle_beta   90.00
_cell.angle_gamma   90.00
#
_symmetry.space_group_name_H-M   'P 1'
#
loop_
_entity.id
_entity.type
_entity.pdbx_description
1 polymer ?
#
loop_
_entity_poly.entity_id
_entity_poly.type
_entity_poly.pdbx_seq_one_letter_code
_entity_poly.pdbx_strand_id
1 'polypeptide(L)'
;MMEGNARYERLRRKSQAETQRRRQAGKSDVKKLGDRPSAGDAGVPPANSDDEYDKYDIFGYPPKTLDETTYFYVDTVDKLNNMMDHHVKEQQELAVGCERHSYRSYQVFTCLLQISTRSNDYLVDALVLREELHVLNTIFANPKTLKVFHAGTSDIEWLQEYTF
;
A
#
# COMPACT_ATOMS: atom_id res chain seq x y z
N MET A 1 -15.05 -18.03 32.28
CA MET A 1 -14.52 -16.98 31.38
C MET A 1 -13.04 -17.14 30.99
N MET A 2 -12.28 -18.13 31.49
CA MET A 2 -10.83 -18.26 31.23
C MET A 2 -10.45 -19.09 29.99
N GLU A 3 -11.32 -19.95 29.48
CA GLU A 3 -10.99 -20.87 28.38
C GLU A 3 -11.03 -20.23 26.98
N GLY A 4 -11.87 -19.20 26.78
CA GLY A 4 -11.98 -18.48 25.51
C GLY A 4 -10.70 -17.75 25.12
N ASN A 5 -9.99 -17.19 26.11
CA ASN A 5 -8.76 -16.44 25.91
C ASN A 5 -7.60 -17.34 25.41
N ALA A 6 -7.50 -18.56 25.95
CA ALA A 6 -6.48 -19.52 25.53
C ALA A 6 -6.69 -20.07 24.11
N ARG A 7 -7.94 -20.19 23.66
CA ARG A 7 -8.25 -20.58 22.27
C ARG A 7 -7.94 -19.43 21.30
N TYR A 8 -8.29 -18.20 21.66
CA TYR A 8 -8.00 -17.00 20.88
C TYR A 8 -6.48 -16.81 20.67
N GLU A 9 -5.69 -16.88 21.74
CA GLU A 9 -4.24 -16.75 21.66
C GLU A 9 -3.58 -17.87 20.84
N ARG A 10 -4.15 -19.09 20.84
CA ARG A 10 -3.70 -20.17 19.97
C ARG A 10 -3.98 -19.90 18.49
N LEU A 11 -5.16 -19.40 18.16
CA LEU A 11 -5.52 -19.05 16.78
C LEU A 11 -4.69 -17.87 16.26
N ARG A 12 -4.47 -16.85 17.10
CA ARG A 12 -3.59 -15.71 16.81
C ARG A 12 -2.15 -16.15 16.53
N ARG A 13 -1.58 -17.01 17.37
CA ARG A 13 -0.22 -17.55 17.15
C ARG A 13 -0.12 -18.36 15.86
N LYS A 14 -1.17 -19.14 15.53
CA LYS A 14 -1.23 -19.89 14.25
C LYS A 14 -1.26 -18.95 13.05
N SER A 15 -2.10 -17.92 13.09
CA SER A 15 -2.20 -16.91 12.02
C SER A 15 -0.88 -16.15 11.83
N GLN A 16 -0.27 -15.65 12.91
CA GLN A 16 1.03 -14.96 12.85
C GLN A 16 2.17 -15.86 12.34
N ALA A 17 2.19 -17.13 12.76
CA ALA A 17 3.17 -18.11 12.29
C ALA A 17 2.98 -18.45 10.80
N GLU A 18 1.74 -18.51 10.31
CA GLU A 18 1.45 -18.73 8.89
C GLU A 18 1.89 -17.53 8.04
N THR A 19 1.63 -16.29 8.49
CA THR A 19 2.12 -15.08 7.82
C THR A 19 3.65 -15.04 7.78
N GLN A 20 4.34 -15.41 8.87
CA GLN A 20 5.80 -15.51 8.89
C GLN A 20 6.33 -16.59 7.94
N ARG A 21 5.67 -17.75 7.85
CA ARG A 21 6.04 -18.82 6.90
C ARG A 21 5.88 -18.38 5.45
N ARG A 22 4.78 -17.71 5.09
CA ARG A 22 4.57 -17.15 3.73
C ARG A 22 5.63 -16.11 3.37
N ARG A 23 6.01 -15.25 4.32
CA ARG A 23 7.12 -14.27 4.16
C ARG A 23 8.48 -14.93 3.96
N GLN A 24 8.76 -16.05 4.64
CA GLN A 24 10.01 -16.79 4.46
C GLN A 24 10.06 -17.56 3.12
N ALA A 25 8.94 -18.14 2.69
CA ALA A 25 8.83 -18.82 1.40
C ALA A 25 9.04 -17.84 0.21
N GLY A 26 8.44 -16.64 0.27
CA GLY A 26 8.68 -15.61 -0.76
C GLY A 26 10.14 -15.16 -0.85
N LYS A 27 10.89 -15.15 0.26
CA LYS A 27 12.33 -14.82 0.26
C LYS A 27 13.20 -15.89 -0.41
N SER A 28 12.81 -17.17 -0.36
CA SER A 28 13.55 -18.25 -1.05
C SER A 28 13.36 -18.22 -2.56
N ASP A 29 12.20 -17.78 -3.05
CA ASP A 29 11.93 -17.68 -4.49
C ASP A 29 12.68 -16.51 -5.13
N VAL A 30 12.83 -15.39 -4.41
CA VAL A 30 13.67 -14.25 -4.86
C VAL A 30 15.15 -14.64 -4.98
N LYS A 31 15.64 -15.56 -4.14
CA LYS A 31 17.03 -16.01 -4.16
C LYS A 31 17.39 -16.87 -5.37
N LYS A 32 16.40 -17.48 -6.04
CA LYS A 32 16.61 -18.33 -7.23
C LYS A 32 16.69 -17.54 -8.55
N LEU A 33 16.47 -16.22 -8.52
CA LEU A 33 16.49 -15.37 -9.72
C LEU A 33 17.84 -14.66 -9.94
N GLY A 34 18.88 -15.01 -9.17
CA GLY A 34 20.17 -14.31 -9.12
C GLY A 34 21.20 -14.66 -10.19
N ASP A 35 20.94 -15.62 -11.09
CA ASP A 35 21.93 -16.13 -12.05
C ASP A 35 21.81 -15.47 -13.45
N ARG A 36 21.95 -14.14 -13.54
CA ARG A 36 22.19 -13.45 -14.84
C ARG A 36 23.56 -12.74 -14.81
N PRO A 37 24.32 -12.77 -15.93
CA PRO A 37 25.68 -12.25 -15.94
C PRO A 37 25.71 -10.72 -15.83
N SER A 38 26.71 -10.23 -15.08
CA SER A 38 26.98 -8.82 -14.80
C SER A 38 27.44 -8.06 -16.04
N ALA A 39 26.79 -6.94 -16.36
CA ALA A 39 27.34 -5.93 -17.26
C ALA A 39 28.55 -5.26 -16.59
N GLY A 40 29.66 -5.18 -17.33
CA GLY A 40 30.98 -4.84 -16.80
C GLY A 40 31.23 -3.35 -16.48
N ASP A 41 32.35 -3.16 -15.79
CA ASP A 41 33.15 -1.96 -15.51
C ASP A 41 32.68 -0.63 -16.12
N ALA A 42 32.08 0.20 -15.27
CA ALA A 42 32.20 1.65 -15.37
C ALA A 42 32.61 2.16 -13.98
N GLY A 43 33.75 2.86 -13.91
CA GLY A 43 34.38 3.31 -12.67
C GLY A 43 33.45 4.10 -11.75
N VAL A 44 33.57 3.86 -10.45
CA VAL A 44 32.80 4.54 -9.40
C VAL A 44 33.50 5.87 -9.05
N PRO A 45 32.87 7.04 -9.22
CA PRO A 45 33.42 8.30 -8.72
C PRO A 45 33.31 8.37 -7.19
N PRO A 46 34.18 9.15 -6.50
CA PRO A 46 34.26 9.13 -5.05
C PRO A 46 33.03 9.78 -4.41
N ALA A 47 32.60 9.19 -3.31
CA ALA A 47 31.49 9.65 -2.49
C ALA A 47 31.82 11.00 -1.83
N ASN A 48 30.98 12.02 -2.03
CA ASN A 48 30.66 13.04 -1.03
C ASN A 48 29.39 13.84 -1.40
N SER A 49 28.65 14.18 -0.33
CA SER A 49 27.41 14.93 -0.13
C SER A 49 26.08 14.31 -0.63
N ASP A 50 25.52 13.46 0.24
CA ASP A 50 24.14 13.47 0.76
C ASP A 50 22.92 12.96 -0.01
N ASP A 51 22.98 12.55 -1.28
CA ASP A 51 21.80 11.92 -1.94
C ASP A 51 22.14 10.61 -2.69
N GLU A 52 22.22 9.50 -1.95
CA GLU A 52 22.54 8.16 -2.48
C GLU A 52 21.40 7.55 -3.33
N TYR A 53 20.19 8.11 -3.27
CA TYR A 53 19.00 7.59 -3.98
C TYR A 53 18.88 8.05 -5.44
N ASP A 54 19.60 9.10 -5.86
CA ASP A 54 19.49 9.64 -7.23
C ASP A 54 20.21 8.78 -8.29
N LYS A 55 21.13 7.90 -7.87
CA LYS A 55 21.90 7.03 -8.77
C LYS A 55 21.04 6.00 -9.53
N TYR A 56 19.84 5.72 -9.03
CA TYR A 56 18.94 4.70 -9.57
C TYR A 56 17.60 5.29 -10.00
N ASP A 57 17.60 6.45 -10.65
CA ASP A 57 16.42 6.95 -11.35
C ASP A 57 16.12 6.08 -12.59
N ILE A 58 15.63 4.87 -12.33
CA ILE A 58 15.26 3.85 -13.31
C ILE A 58 13.90 4.21 -13.96
N PHE A 59 13.19 5.21 -13.42
CA PHE A 59 11.82 5.58 -13.83
C PHE A 59 11.64 7.03 -14.30
N GLY A 60 12.68 7.87 -14.28
CA GLY A 60 12.67 9.22 -14.86
C GLY A 60 11.78 10.23 -14.14
N TYR A 61 11.23 9.86 -12.98
CA TYR A 61 10.33 10.67 -12.16
C TYR A 61 10.46 10.24 -10.69
N PRO A 62 11.42 10.83 -9.93
CA PRO A 62 11.55 10.55 -8.51
C PRO A 62 10.29 11.00 -7.75
N PRO A 63 9.95 10.35 -6.62
CA PRO A 63 8.90 10.86 -5.75
C PRO A 63 9.29 12.25 -5.26
N LYS A 64 8.30 13.13 -5.13
CA LYS A 64 8.50 14.45 -4.51
C LYS A 64 8.93 14.28 -3.07
N THR A 65 9.65 15.26 -2.55
CA THR A 65 9.97 15.31 -1.12
C THR A 65 8.70 15.51 -0.29
N LEU A 66 8.77 15.20 1.01
CA LEU A 66 7.62 15.38 1.91
C LEU A 66 7.19 16.86 2.02
N ASP A 67 8.14 17.79 1.97
CA ASP A 67 7.87 19.23 2.07
C ASP A 67 7.17 19.78 0.81
N GLU A 68 7.41 19.18 -0.35
CA GLU A 68 6.82 19.57 -1.63
C GLU A 68 5.49 18.87 -1.93
N THR A 69 5.20 17.78 -1.20
CA THR A 69 4.02 16.96 -1.43
C THR A 69 2.86 17.46 -0.61
N THR A 70 1.77 17.83 -1.30
CA THR A 70 0.53 18.19 -0.60
C THR A 70 -0.18 16.93 -0.16
N TYR A 71 -0.54 16.85 1.12
CA TYR A 71 -1.37 15.77 1.64
C TYR A 71 -2.77 16.26 2.00
N PHE A 72 -3.74 15.37 1.86
CA PHE A 72 -5.14 15.63 2.18
C PHE A 72 -5.67 14.56 3.14
N TYR A 73 -6.31 15.00 4.23
CA TYR A 73 -7.08 14.11 5.09
C TYR A 73 -8.55 14.12 4.68
N VAL A 74 -9.06 12.94 4.34
CA VAL A 74 -10.38 12.73 3.72
C VAL A 74 -11.25 11.95 4.68
N ASP A 75 -12.15 12.66 5.36
CA ASP A 75 -13.02 12.17 6.43
C ASP A 75 -14.51 12.49 6.21
N THR A 76 -14.84 13.09 5.06
CA THR A 76 -16.21 13.49 4.69
C THR A 76 -16.47 13.13 3.23
N VAL A 77 -17.74 12.86 2.93
CA VAL A 77 -18.19 12.49 1.58
C VAL A 77 -17.83 13.57 0.55
N ASP A 78 -17.94 14.85 0.93
CA ASP A 78 -17.57 15.96 0.05
C ASP A 78 -16.08 15.97 -0.29
N LYS A 79 -15.20 15.72 0.71
CA LYS A 79 -13.76 15.60 0.46
C LYS A 79 -13.43 14.36 -0.38
N LEU A 80 -14.16 13.26 -0.18
CA LEU A 80 -13.99 12.03 -0.95
C LEU A 80 -14.36 12.27 -2.42
N ASN A 81 -15.50 12.90 -2.68
CA ASN A 81 -15.91 13.26 -4.03
C ASN A 81 -14.94 14.25 -4.67
N ASN A 82 -14.49 15.27 -3.93
CA ASN A 82 -13.50 16.23 -4.41
C ASN A 82 -12.18 15.56 -4.81
N MET A 83 -11.66 14.67 -3.96
CA MET A 83 -10.48 13.85 -4.26
C MET A 83 -10.67 13.04 -5.54
N MET A 84 -11.83 12.38 -5.68
CA MET A 84 -12.13 11.55 -6.84
C MET A 84 -12.23 12.34 -8.13
N ASP A 85 -13.03 13.41 -8.15
CA ASP A 85 -13.34 14.16 -9.35
C ASP A 85 -12.17 14.98 -9.87
N HIS A 86 -11.35 15.53 -8.97
CA HIS A 86 -10.27 16.43 -9.40
C HIS A 86 -8.92 15.75 -9.50
N HIS A 87 -8.64 14.76 -8.65
CA HIS A 87 -7.25 14.34 -8.45
C HIS A 87 -6.99 12.87 -8.75
N VAL A 88 -7.97 11.96 -8.62
CA VAL A 88 -7.72 10.50 -8.68
C VAL A 88 -8.27 9.84 -9.95
N LYS A 89 -9.45 10.22 -10.43
CA LYS A 89 -10.16 9.49 -11.50
C LYS A 89 -9.45 9.49 -12.86
N GLU A 90 -8.61 10.48 -13.14
CA GLU A 90 -7.90 10.63 -14.42
C GLU A 90 -6.43 10.17 -14.36
N GLN A 91 -5.99 9.63 -13.23
CA GLN A 91 -4.60 9.20 -13.06
C GLN A 91 -4.29 7.94 -13.87
N GLN A 92 -3.09 7.91 -14.45
CA GLN A 92 -2.55 6.74 -15.15
C GLN A 92 -2.02 5.69 -14.18
N GLU A 93 -1.52 6.12 -13.02
CA GLU A 93 -1.06 5.25 -11.95
C GLU A 93 -1.35 5.84 -10.57
N LEU A 94 -1.51 4.95 -9.60
CA LEU A 94 -1.76 5.26 -8.19
C LEU A 94 -0.96 4.29 -7.33
N ALA A 95 -0.41 4.74 -6.21
CA ALA A 95 0.02 3.85 -5.14
C ALA A 95 -1.10 3.74 -4.09
N VAL A 96 -1.31 2.53 -3.56
CA VAL A 96 -2.38 2.26 -2.59
C VAL A 96 -1.82 1.42 -1.44
N GLY A 97 -2.19 1.78 -0.22
CA GLY A 97 -1.89 1.07 1.02
C GLY A 97 -3.07 1.07 1.97
N CYS A 98 -3.16 0.04 2.83
CA CYS A 98 -4.23 -0.08 3.83
C CYS A 98 -3.66 -0.33 5.22
N GLU A 99 -4.21 0.35 6.22
CA GLU A 99 -3.96 0.05 7.63
C GLU A 99 -5.14 -0.69 8.25
N ARG A 100 -4.87 -1.82 8.92
CA ARG A 100 -5.91 -2.66 9.51
C ARG A 100 -5.78 -2.86 11.01
N HIS A 101 -6.95 -3.04 11.61
CA HIS A 101 -7.08 -3.33 13.03
C HIS A 101 -7.76 -4.68 13.29
N SER A 102 -7.14 -5.49 14.16
CA SER A 102 -7.64 -6.82 14.54
C SER A 102 -7.66 -7.08 16.06
N TYR A 103 -7.05 -6.21 16.87
CA TYR A 103 -6.84 -6.50 18.29
C TYR A 103 -8.11 -6.34 19.14
N ARG A 104 -8.91 -5.30 18.89
CA ARG A 104 -10.13 -4.97 19.64
C ARG A 104 -11.41 -5.24 18.85
N SER A 105 -11.32 -6.07 17.82
CA SER A 105 -12.46 -6.42 16.97
C SER A 105 -12.49 -7.91 16.68
N TYR A 106 -13.69 -8.48 16.62
CA TYR A 106 -13.89 -9.86 16.19
C TYR A 106 -13.66 -10.00 14.68
N GLN A 107 -14.20 -9.06 13.89
CA GLN A 107 -13.92 -8.94 12.46
C GLN A 107 -12.82 -7.91 12.25
N VAL A 108 -11.79 -8.27 11.50
CA VAL A 108 -10.75 -7.30 11.11
C VAL A 108 -11.40 -6.24 10.23
N PHE A 109 -11.00 -4.97 10.34
CA PHE A 109 -11.45 -3.92 9.43
C PHE A 109 -10.30 -3.00 9.01
N THR A 110 -10.46 -2.34 7.85
CA THR A 110 -9.57 -1.27 7.40
C THR A 110 -9.93 0.03 8.13
N CYS A 111 -8.92 0.68 8.70
CA CYS A 111 -9.04 1.93 9.45
C CYS A 111 -8.67 3.13 8.59
N LEU A 112 -7.64 2.95 7.77
CA LEU A 112 -7.08 4.02 6.96
C LEU A 112 -6.72 3.44 5.59
N LEU A 113 -7.02 4.21 4.55
CA LEU A 113 -6.56 3.94 3.20
C LEU A 113 -5.60 5.07 2.81
N GLN A 114 -4.39 4.69 2.39
CA GLN A 114 -3.43 5.62 1.82
C GLN A 114 -3.51 5.52 0.29
N ILE A 115 -3.67 6.65 -0.38
CA ILE A 115 -3.61 6.75 -1.84
C ILE A 115 -2.58 7.83 -2.18
N SER A 116 -1.64 7.52 -3.07
CA SER A 116 -0.69 8.49 -3.59
C SER A 116 -0.81 8.59 -5.10
N THR A 117 -0.79 9.82 -5.58
CA THR A 117 -0.63 10.19 -6.99
C THR A 117 0.79 10.71 -7.19
N ARG A 118 1.13 11.16 -8.41
CA ARG A 118 2.43 11.83 -8.63
C ARG A 118 2.56 13.19 -7.95
N SER A 119 1.44 13.82 -7.62
CA SER A 119 1.43 15.19 -7.10
C SER A 119 1.04 15.29 -5.63
N ASN A 120 0.15 14.42 -5.16
CA ASN A 120 -0.56 14.53 -3.90
C ASN A 120 -0.73 13.18 -3.20
N ASP A 121 -0.75 13.23 -1.87
CA ASP A 121 -1.05 12.09 -0.99
C ASP A 121 -2.42 12.26 -0.31
N TYR A 122 -3.12 11.15 -0.10
CA TYR A 122 -4.44 11.12 0.55
C TYR A 122 -4.44 10.12 1.69
N LEU A 123 -4.87 10.58 2.85
CA LEU A 123 -5.17 9.77 4.02
C LEU A 123 -6.69 9.72 4.16
N VAL A 124 -7.28 8.62 3.74
CA VAL A 124 -8.74 8.44 3.73
C VAL A 124 -9.16 7.66 4.97
N ASP A 125 -10.03 8.27 5.77
CA ASP A 125 -10.61 7.64 6.95
C ASP A 125 -11.66 6.60 6.54
N ALA A 126 -11.25 5.32 6.57
CA ALA A 126 -12.10 4.22 6.13
C ALA A 126 -13.15 3.81 7.18
N LEU A 127 -13.08 4.37 8.40
CA LEU A 127 -14.08 4.13 9.44
C LEU A 127 -15.30 5.01 9.23
N VAL A 128 -15.07 6.31 8.98
CA VAL A 128 -16.15 7.29 8.78
C VAL A 128 -16.78 7.14 7.40
N LEU A 129 -15.98 6.81 6.37
CA LEU A 129 -16.43 6.75 4.98
C LEU A 129 -16.76 5.33 4.50
N ARG A 130 -16.98 4.40 5.43
CA ARG A 130 -17.08 2.97 5.12
C ARG A 130 -18.10 2.64 4.04
N GLU A 131 -19.25 3.31 4.05
CA GLU A 131 -20.35 3.03 3.12
C GLU A 131 -20.14 3.73 1.76
N GLU A 132 -19.26 4.72 1.70
CA GLU A 132 -19.04 5.61 0.57
C GLU A 132 -17.80 5.23 -0.25
N LEU A 133 -16.88 4.44 0.30
CA LEU A 133 -15.65 4.02 -0.39
C LEU A 133 -15.88 3.22 -1.68
N HIS A 134 -17.09 2.73 -1.94
CA HIS A 134 -17.45 2.07 -3.20
C HIS A 134 -17.20 2.94 -4.44
N VAL A 135 -17.20 4.27 -4.30
CA VAL A 135 -16.83 5.22 -5.36
C VAL A 135 -15.42 4.97 -5.92
N LEU A 136 -14.48 4.45 -5.12
CA LEU A 136 -13.14 4.10 -5.57
C LEU A 136 -13.12 3.03 -6.67
N ASN A 137 -14.21 2.27 -6.86
CA ASN A 137 -14.30 1.29 -7.94
C ASN A 137 -14.15 1.93 -9.32
N THR A 138 -14.50 3.20 -9.50
CA THR A 138 -14.36 3.86 -10.81
C THR A 138 -12.91 3.88 -11.29
N ILE A 139 -11.95 3.84 -10.36
CA ILE A 139 -10.51 3.86 -10.67
C ILE A 139 -9.83 2.52 -10.36
N PHE A 140 -10.22 1.83 -9.29
CA PHE A 140 -9.64 0.53 -8.93
C PHE A 140 -10.01 -0.57 -9.93
N ALA A 141 -11.23 -0.54 -10.47
CA ALA A 141 -11.66 -1.47 -11.51
C ALA A 141 -11.27 -1.03 -12.93
N ASN A 142 -10.71 0.18 -13.12
CA ASN A 142 -10.28 0.65 -14.43
C ASN A 142 -9.00 -0.10 -14.86
N PRO A 143 -9.03 -0.93 -15.92
CA PRO A 143 -7.85 -1.69 -16.36
C PRO A 143 -6.76 -0.80 -16.98
N LYS A 144 -7.07 0.45 -17.34
CA LYS A 144 -6.11 1.40 -17.92
C LYS A 144 -5.28 2.12 -16.86
N THR A 145 -5.70 2.08 -15.59
CA THR A 145 -4.96 2.68 -14.48
C THR A 145 -4.13 1.62 -13.78
N LEU A 146 -2.84 1.86 -13.60
CA LEU A 146 -1.95 1.01 -12.82
C LEU A 146 -2.14 1.28 -11.33
N LYS A 147 -2.45 0.25 -10.54
CA LYS A 147 -2.51 0.36 -9.08
C LYS A 147 -1.32 -0.37 -8.49
N VAL A 148 -0.43 0.39 -7.86
CA VAL A 148 0.82 -0.10 -7.27
C VAL A 148 0.59 -0.38 -5.79
N PHE A 149 0.90 -1.60 -5.38
CA PHE A 149 0.88 -2.03 -3.98
C PHE A 149 2.24 -2.61 -3.60
N HIS A 150 2.69 -2.39 -2.37
CA HIS A 150 3.84 -3.09 -1.84
C HIS A 150 3.38 -4.26 -0.96
N ALA A 151 3.65 -5.50 -1.40
CA ALA A 151 3.20 -6.72 -0.72
C ALA A 151 1.67 -6.79 -0.49
N GLY A 152 0.87 -6.20 -1.39
CA GLY A 152 -0.57 -5.98 -1.20
C GLY A 152 -1.49 -7.18 -1.44
N THR A 153 -1.00 -8.41 -1.29
CA THR A 153 -1.86 -9.61 -1.38
C THR A 153 -3.03 -9.52 -0.40
N SER A 154 -2.76 -9.07 0.82
CA SER A 154 -3.80 -8.87 1.83
C SER A 154 -4.64 -7.63 1.56
N ASP A 155 -4.04 -6.53 1.09
CA ASP A 155 -4.76 -5.29 0.78
C ASP A 155 -5.85 -5.51 -0.27
N ILE A 156 -5.58 -6.33 -1.29
CA ILE A 156 -6.57 -6.66 -2.32
C ILE A 156 -7.78 -7.40 -1.73
N GLU A 157 -7.55 -8.41 -0.88
CA GLU A 157 -8.64 -9.14 -0.20
C GLU A 157 -9.47 -8.21 0.68
N TRP A 158 -8.82 -7.23 1.30
CA TRP A 158 -9.45 -6.30 2.23
C TRP A 158 -10.29 -5.24 1.54
N LEU A 159 -9.81 -4.72 0.40
CA LEU A 159 -10.54 -3.75 -0.41
C LEU A 159 -11.84 -4.34 -0.99
N GLN A 160 -11.92 -5.67 -1.15
CA GLN A 160 -13.17 -6.35 -1.55
C GLN A 160 -14.32 -6.13 -0.56
N GLU A 161 -14.04 -5.88 0.73
CA GLU A 161 -15.09 -5.61 1.73
C GLU A 161 -15.86 -4.31 1.50
N TYR A 162 -15.31 -3.39 0.70
CA TYR A 162 -15.81 -2.02 0.49
C TYR A 162 -16.31 -1.78 -0.94
N THR A 163 -16.20 -2.78 -1.82
CA THR A 163 -16.36 -2.61 -3.27
C THR A 163 -17.53 -3.41 -3.86
N PHE A 164 -18.37 -4.03 -3.02
CA PHE A 164 -19.60 -4.74 -3.42
C PHE A 164 -20.82 -4.28 -2.62
#